data_AF-A0A1Q7LI94-F1
#
_entry.id   AF-A0A1Q7LI94-F1
#
_cell.length_a   1.000
_cell.length_b   1.000
_cell.length_c   1.000
_cell.angle_alpha   90.00
_cell.angle_beta   90.00
_cell.angle_gamma   90.00
#
_symmetry.space_group_name_H-M   'P 1'
#
loop_
_entity.id
_entity.type
_entity.pdbx_description
1 polymer ?
#
loop_
_entity_poly.entity_id
_entity_poly.type
_entity_poly.pdbx_seq_one_letter_code
_entity_poly.pdbx_strand_id
1 'polypeptide(L)'
;MHWQQELALRRKADLLASLVSMRNGDAKAIKDASEDPWQSNDCNLFVLLDKDGEIVDLHSTSPSFPRDAAQEMVSRSLTRRETSGWWFGGGNLYQVVLQPFYDGPPKKKNLQGFVVVGRLIDDRAVSDLGRIASSDLLIRYDGEVSIGTLPTLKKLELARQVQEGPARAQVDLGGERYYLSSVNLTPGLHPAANLIVLNSYREVQAYLQRLNHLLLGIGLVAILAGSALIFAISDTVTRPLASLVQGVQALEQGDFAYSLQAAGHDELSKLTRAFDSMRDTLQRNESQRGQLEGQLRQAQKMEALGRLAGGIAHD
;
A
#
# COMPACT_ATOMS: atom_id res chain seq x y z
N MET A 1 -12.62 -17.39 12.84
CA MET A 1 -13.39 -16.76 13.93
C MET A 1 -14.90 -16.85 13.69
N HIS A 2 -15.48 -16.18 12.68
CA HIS A 2 -16.94 -16.21 12.43
C HIS A 2 -17.54 -17.63 12.38
N TRP A 3 -16.90 -18.54 11.62
CA TRP A 3 -17.37 -19.93 11.50
C TRP A 3 -17.34 -20.71 12.82
N GLN A 4 -16.35 -20.46 13.69
CA GLN A 4 -16.26 -21.12 15.00
C GLN A 4 -17.34 -20.64 15.97
N GLN A 5 -17.68 -19.35 15.90
CA GLN A 5 -18.74 -18.76 16.74
C GLN A 5 -20.12 -19.25 16.30
N GLU A 6 -20.40 -19.27 15.00
CA GLU A 6 -21.65 -19.82 14.47
C GLU A 6 -21.82 -21.31 14.83
N LEU A 7 -20.74 -22.11 14.77
CA LEU A 7 -20.76 -23.51 15.19
C LEU A 7 -21.04 -23.68 16.69
N ALA A 8 -20.58 -22.74 17.52
CA ALA A 8 -20.84 -22.75 18.96
C ALA A 8 -22.31 -22.43 19.27
N LEU A 9 -22.87 -21.40 18.62
CA LEU A 9 -24.30 -21.08 18.72
C LEU A 9 -25.18 -22.23 18.24
N ARG A 10 -24.83 -22.86 17.11
CA ARG A 10 -25.60 -23.98 16.57
C ARG A 10 -25.61 -25.18 17.50
N ARG A 11 -24.45 -25.57 18.04
CA ARG A 11 -24.38 -26.64 19.06
C ARG A 11 -25.22 -26.33 20.29
N LYS A 12 -25.28 -25.07 20.72
CA LYS A 12 -26.16 -24.66 21.84
C LYS A 12 -27.63 -24.74 21.46
N ALA A 13 -28.00 -24.31 20.26
CA ALA A 13 -29.36 -24.44 19.75
C ALA A 13 -29.79 -25.91 19.65
N ASP A 14 -28.91 -26.82 19.20
CA ASP A 14 -29.14 -28.28 19.20
C ASP A 14 -29.41 -28.82 20.61
N LEU A 15 -28.60 -28.41 21.60
CA LEU A 15 -28.78 -28.84 22.99
C LEU A 15 -30.10 -28.36 23.57
N LEU A 16 -30.44 -27.07 23.37
CA LEU A 16 -31.70 -26.50 23.85
C LEU A 16 -32.91 -27.11 23.14
N ALA A 17 -32.84 -27.32 21.82
CA ALA A 17 -33.86 -28.04 21.05
C ALA A 17 -34.09 -29.47 21.58
N SER A 18 -33.01 -30.17 21.94
CA SER A 18 -33.07 -31.51 22.52
C SER A 18 -33.71 -31.50 23.91
N LEU A 19 -33.34 -30.52 24.76
CA LEU A 19 -33.94 -30.33 26.09
C LEU A 19 -35.44 -30.01 26.00
N VAL A 20 -35.83 -29.14 25.08
CA VAL A 20 -37.24 -28.78 24.82
C VAL A 20 -38.04 -30.00 24.37
N SER A 21 -37.48 -30.80 23.46
CA SER A 21 -38.08 -32.06 23.00
C SER A 21 -38.26 -33.06 24.16
N MET A 22 -37.25 -33.22 25.03
CA MET A 22 -37.32 -34.10 26.20
C MET A 22 -38.35 -33.66 27.26
N ARG A 23 -38.64 -32.36 27.34
CA ARG A 23 -39.59 -31.77 28.28
C ARG A 23 -40.99 -31.56 27.68
N ASN A 24 -41.27 -32.14 26.50
CA ASN A 24 -42.54 -32.03 25.79
C ASN A 24 -43.01 -30.58 25.57
N GLY A 25 -42.10 -29.62 25.42
CA GLY A 25 -42.45 -28.22 25.18
C GLY A 25 -43.01 -27.45 26.39
N ASP A 26 -42.92 -27.97 27.62
CA ASP A 26 -43.36 -27.24 28.82
C ASP A 26 -42.45 -26.02 29.10
N ALA A 27 -42.95 -24.83 28.78
CA ALA A 27 -42.23 -23.56 28.90
C ALA A 27 -41.66 -23.32 30.31
N LYS A 28 -42.35 -23.75 31.37
CA LYS A 28 -41.89 -23.55 32.75
C LYS A 28 -40.73 -24.50 33.09
N ALA A 29 -40.82 -25.76 32.68
CA ALA A 29 -39.74 -26.74 32.85
C ALA A 29 -38.53 -26.45 31.95
N ILE A 30 -38.75 -25.84 30.77
CA ILE A 30 -37.69 -25.37 29.88
C ILE A 30 -36.97 -24.19 30.49
N LYS A 31 -37.69 -23.25 31.11
CA LYS A 31 -37.09 -22.10 31.80
C LYS A 31 -36.11 -22.57 32.89
N ASP A 32 -36.57 -23.42 33.80
CA ASP A 32 -35.76 -23.91 34.93
C ASP A 32 -34.56 -24.77 34.46
N ALA A 33 -34.71 -25.54 33.38
CA ALA A 33 -33.64 -26.36 32.82
C ALA A 33 -32.69 -25.60 31.89
N SER A 34 -33.11 -24.44 31.39
CA SER A 34 -32.32 -23.62 30.46
C SER A 34 -31.41 -22.63 31.18
N GLU A 35 -31.60 -22.36 32.48
CA GLU A 35 -30.77 -21.41 33.23
C GLU A 35 -29.26 -21.73 33.16
N ASP A 36 -28.86 -23.00 33.25
CA ASP A 36 -27.45 -23.41 33.29
C ASP A 36 -26.73 -23.24 31.92
N PRO A 37 -27.29 -23.71 30.78
CA PRO A 37 -26.69 -23.49 29.46
C PRO A 37 -26.86 -22.06 28.91
N TRP A 38 -27.92 -21.35 29.33
CA TRP A 38 -28.24 -19.99 28.91
C TRP A 38 -27.37 -18.92 29.57
N GLN A 39 -26.94 -19.11 30.83
CA GLN A 39 -26.12 -18.14 31.57
C GLN A 39 -24.69 -17.94 31.03
N SER A 40 -24.29 -18.67 29.99
CA SER A 40 -23.01 -18.43 29.32
C SER A 40 -22.98 -17.07 28.60
N ASN A 41 -21.87 -16.35 28.67
CA ASN A 41 -21.68 -15.02 28.04
C ASN A 41 -21.99 -14.94 26.53
N ASP A 42 -22.07 -16.07 25.82
CA ASP A 42 -22.30 -16.10 24.37
C ASP A 42 -23.76 -16.31 23.95
N CYS A 43 -24.71 -16.42 24.90
CA CYS A 43 -26.13 -16.55 24.63
C CYS A 43 -26.89 -15.41 25.31
N ASN A 44 -27.44 -14.48 24.52
CA ASN A 44 -28.12 -13.31 25.03
C ASN A 44 -29.60 -13.22 24.64
N LEU A 45 -30.04 -14.07 23.73
CA LEU A 45 -31.42 -14.16 23.27
C LEU A 45 -31.80 -15.62 23.13
N PHE A 46 -32.96 -15.98 23.67
CA PHE A 46 -33.58 -17.27 23.54
C PHE A 46 -35.05 -17.06 23.17
N VAL A 47 -35.51 -17.71 22.11
CA VAL A 47 -36.92 -17.65 21.70
C VAL A 47 -37.39 -19.06 21.40
N LEU A 48 -38.51 -19.46 22.01
CA LEU A 48 -39.19 -20.70 21.73
C LEU A 48 -40.39 -20.40 20.84
N LEU A 49 -40.47 -21.12 19.73
CA LEU A 49 -41.51 -20.99 18.72
C LEU A 49 -42.31 -22.28 18.66
N ASP A 50 -43.60 -22.16 18.43
CA ASP A 50 -44.43 -23.31 18.07
C ASP A 50 -44.22 -23.72 16.60
N LYS A 51 -44.97 -24.74 16.17
CA LYS A 51 -44.93 -25.27 14.79
C LYS A 51 -45.39 -24.26 13.74
N ASP A 52 -46.19 -23.28 14.13
CA ASP A 52 -46.79 -22.26 13.25
C ASP A 52 -45.89 -21.02 13.18
N GLY A 53 -44.86 -20.94 14.02
CA GLY A 53 -43.87 -19.86 14.06
C GLY A 53 -44.24 -18.75 15.04
N GLU A 54 -45.20 -18.97 15.94
CA GLU A 54 -45.58 -18.02 16.97
C GLU A 54 -44.68 -18.16 18.19
N ILE A 55 -44.33 -17.03 18.80
CA ILE A 55 -43.48 -17.00 20.00
C ILE A 55 -44.26 -17.54 21.19
N VAL A 56 -43.87 -18.73 21.66
CA VAL A 56 -44.36 -19.35 22.90
C VAL A 56 -43.68 -18.70 24.11
N ASP A 57 -42.38 -18.48 24.01
CA ASP A 57 -41.58 -17.92 25.10
C ASP A 57 -40.39 -17.11 24.54
N LEU A 58 -40.03 -16.03 25.23
CA LEU A 58 -38.94 -15.14 24.83
C LEU A 58 -38.17 -14.66 26.05
N HIS A 59 -36.87 -14.87 26.01
CA HIS A 59 -35.94 -14.46 27.05
C HIS A 59 -34.75 -13.74 26.41
N SER A 60 -34.42 -12.56 26.91
CA SER A 60 -33.21 -11.82 26.51
C SER A 60 -32.50 -11.32 27.76
N THR A 61 -31.16 -11.39 27.77
CA THR A 61 -30.36 -10.67 28.78
C THR A 61 -30.30 -9.20 28.41
N SER A 62 -30.36 -8.31 29.41
CA SER A 62 -30.34 -6.86 29.26
C SER A 62 -29.34 -6.42 28.18
N PRO A 63 -29.79 -5.74 27.10
CA PRO A 63 -31.10 -5.11 26.91
C PRO A 63 -32.24 -6.05 26.46
N SER A 64 -33.49 -5.71 26.84
CA SER A 64 -34.68 -6.49 26.48
C SER A 64 -34.98 -6.40 24.99
N PHE A 65 -35.14 -7.55 24.32
CA PHE A 65 -35.55 -7.63 22.92
C PHE A 65 -37.09 -7.55 22.80
N PRO A 66 -37.66 -6.56 22.10
CA PRO A 66 -39.11 -6.41 21.97
C PRO A 66 -39.76 -7.62 21.27
N ARG A 67 -40.89 -8.11 21.81
CA ARG A 67 -41.55 -9.34 21.30
C ARG A 67 -42.15 -9.14 19.90
N ASP A 68 -42.65 -7.95 19.61
CA ASP A 68 -43.14 -7.53 18.30
C ASP A 68 -42.03 -7.57 17.24
N ALA A 69 -40.87 -6.98 17.55
CA ALA A 69 -39.70 -7.05 16.68
C ALA A 69 -39.23 -8.51 16.49
N ALA A 70 -39.31 -9.34 17.54
CA ALA A 70 -38.93 -10.75 17.44
C ALA A 70 -39.88 -11.51 16.52
N GLN A 71 -41.19 -11.28 16.64
CA GLN A 71 -42.19 -11.94 15.79
C GLN A 71 -41.95 -11.60 14.31
N GLU A 72 -41.67 -10.33 14.00
CA GLU A 72 -41.33 -9.92 12.63
C GLU A 72 -40.07 -10.64 12.11
N MET A 73 -39.02 -10.71 12.93
CA MET A 73 -37.78 -11.38 12.54
C MET A 73 -37.98 -12.89 12.33
N VAL A 74 -38.78 -13.54 13.18
CA VAL A 74 -39.15 -14.96 13.06
C VAL A 74 -39.89 -15.21 11.75
N SER A 75 -40.97 -14.46 11.48
CA SER A 75 -41.77 -14.64 10.27
C SER A 75 -40.91 -14.52 9.02
N ARG A 76 -39.95 -13.60 9.01
CA ARG A 76 -39.00 -13.42 7.90
C ARG A 76 -38.03 -14.59 7.77
N SER A 77 -37.38 -15.01 8.85
CA SER A 77 -36.42 -16.12 8.83
C SER A 77 -37.10 -17.43 8.41
N LEU A 78 -38.33 -17.69 8.86
CA LEU A 78 -39.11 -18.86 8.42
C LEU A 78 -39.52 -18.77 6.94
N THR A 79 -40.00 -17.61 6.48
CA THR A 79 -40.37 -17.38 5.07
C THR A 79 -39.19 -17.59 4.13
N ARG A 80 -38.00 -17.11 4.52
CA ARG A 80 -36.76 -17.27 3.75
C ARG A 80 -36.06 -18.62 3.95
N ARG A 81 -36.57 -19.47 4.85
CA ARG A 81 -35.94 -20.73 5.28
C ARG A 81 -34.49 -20.54 5.75
N GLU A 82 -34.23 -19.43 6.43
CA GLU A 82 -32.93 -19.11 7.03
C GLU A 82 -32.76 -19.87 8.34
N THR A 83 -31.64 -20.59 8.49
CA THR A 83 -31.28 -21.32 9.72
C THR A 83 -30.30 -20.55 10.60
N SER A 84 -29.68 -19.50 10.06
CA SER A 84 -28.90 -18.51 10.79
C SER A 84 -29.10 -17.13 10.15
N GLY A 85 -28.95 -16.07 10.93
CA GLY A 85 -29.20 -14.71 10.43
C GLY A 85 -28.89 -13.62 11.45
N TRP A 86 -29.23 -12.40 11.06
CA TRP A 86 -29.08 -11.20 11.88
C TRP A 86 -30.46 -10.67 12.25
N TRP A 87 -30.72 -10.53 13.54
CA TRP A 87 -31.93 -9.94 14.08
C TRP A 87 -31.60 -8.61 14.71
N PHE A 88 -32.39 -7.60 14.43
CA PHE A 88 -32.25 -6.29 15.06
C PHE A 88 -33.55 -5.94 15.78
N GLY A 89 -33.43 -5.47 17.02
CA GLY A 89 -34.58 -5.06 17.82
C GLY A 89 -34.12 -4.31 19.07
N GLY A 90 -34.91 -3.33 19.51
CA GLY A 90 -34.62 -2.55 20.72
C GLY A 90 -33.27 -1.83 20.69
N GLY A 91 -32.79 -1.40 19.51
CA GLY A 91 -31.50 -0.72 19.34
C GLY A 91 -30.27 -1.65 19.27
N ASN A 92 -30.48 -2.96 19.30
CA ASN A 92 -29.41 -3.95 19.45
C ASN A 92 -29.42 -4.96 18.31
N LEU A 93 -28.23 -5.36 17.88
CA LEU A 93 -28.03 -6.35 16.83
C LEU A 93 -27.65 -7.70 17.44
N TYR A 94 -28.35 -8.74 17.04
CA TYR A 94 -28.13 -10.12 17.49
C TYR A 94 -27.78 -11.00 16.29
N GLN A 95 -26.78 -11.85 16.46
CA GLN A 95 -26.52 -12.97 15.58
C GLN A 95 -27.33 -14.16 16.08
N VAL A 96 -28.24 -14.70 15.27
CA VAL A 96 -29.17 -15.76 15.68
C VAL A 96 -29.02 -17.03 14.87
N VAL A 97 -29.39 -18.15 15.48
CA VAL A 97 -29.52 -19.47 14.87
C VAL A 97 -30.89 -20.03 15.18
N LEU A 98 -31.58 -20.52 14.14
CA LEU A 98 -32.89 -21.14 14.21
C LEU A 98 -32.76 -22.66 14.03
N GLN A 99 -33.27 -23.40 15.00
CA GLN A 99 -33.14 -24.85 15.09
C GLN A 99 -34.53 -25.49 15.25
N PRO A 100 -35.04 -26.28 14.29
CA PRO A 100 -36.28 -27.01 14.48
C PRO A 100 -36.10 -28.12 15.53
N PHE A 101 -37.13 -28.37 16.33
CA PHE A 101 -37.18 -29.52 17.22
C PHE A 101 -38.40 -30.39 16.89
N TYR A 102 -38.20 -31.70 17.07
CA TYR A 102 -39.17 -32.72 16.67
C TYR A 102 -39.53 -33.57 17.88
N ASP A 103 -40.72 -34.16 17.83
CA ASP A 103 -41.16 -35.20 18.76
C ASP A 103 -41.33 -36.53 18.00
N GLY A 104 -41.19 -37.62 18.75
CA GLY A 104 -41.33 -38.99 18.26
C GLY A 104 -40.02 -39.68 17.86
N PRO A 105 -40.06 -41.02 17.70
CA PRO A 105 -38.90 -41.81 17.28
C PRO A 105 -38.40 -41.40 15.88
N PRO A 106 -37.11 -41.63 15.56
CA PRO A 106 -36.44 -41.09 14.37
C PRO A 106 -37.11 -41.41 13.02
N LYS A 107 -38.01 -42.39 12.97
CA LYS A 107 -38.79 -42.81 11.79
C LYS A 107 -40.07 -42.00 11.54
N LYS A 108 -40.56 -41.20 12.50
CA LYS A 108 -41.75 -40.34 12.37
C LYS A 108 -41.52 -39.03 13.12
N LYS A 109 -40.70 -38.16 12.52
CA LYS A 109 -40.37 -36.84 13.09
C LYS A 109 -41.55 -35.89 12.86
N ASN A 110 -42.32 -35.58 13.89
CA ASN A 110 -43.32 -34.53 13.82
C ASN A 110 -42.68 -33.21 14.27
N LEU A 111 -42.73 -32.17 13.44
CA LEU A 111 -42.21 -30.85 13.81
C LEU A 111 -43.08 -30.28 14.93
N GLN A 112 -42.46 -29.97 16.06
CA GLN A 112 -43.15 -29.37 17.20
C GLN A 112 -42.96 -27.85 17.27
N GLY A 113 -41.84 -27.36 16.75
CA GLY A 113 -41.54 -25.94 16.72
C GLY A 113 -40.07 -25.67 16.46
N PHE A 114 -39.64 -24.46 16.83
CA PHE A 114 -38.26 -24.01 16.64
C PHE A 114 -37.71 -23.40 17.91
N VAL A 115 -36.41 -23.57 18.10
CA VAL A 115 -35.63 -22.89 19.12
C VAL A 115 -34.71 -21.89 18.43
N VAL A 116 -34.76 -20.65 18.89
CA VAL A 116 -33.87 -19.59 18.47
C VAL A 116 -32.88 -19.31 19.58
N VAL A 117 -31.60 -19.28 19.22
CA VAL A 117 -30.54 -18.84 20.12
C VAL A 117 -29.80 -17.69 19.45
N GLY A 118 -29.64 -16.59 20.18
CA GLY A 118 -28.99 -15.39 19.70
C GLY A 118 -27.89 -14.90 20.62
N ARG A 119 -26.87 -14.29 20.03
CA ARG A 119 -25.78 -13.59 20.71
C ARG A 119 -25.84 -12.11 20.39
N LEU A 120 -25.71 -11.27 21.41
CA LEU A 120 -25.63 -9.83 21.24
C LEU A 120 -24.29 -9.44 20.60
N ILE A 121 -24.33 -8.54 19.62
CA ILE A 121 -23.14 -7.87 19.10
C ILE A 121 -22.93 -6.61 19.93
N ASP A 122 -21.93 -6.66 20.81
CA ASP A 122 -21.54 -5.54 21.67
C ASP A 122 -20.36 -4.73 21.09
N ASP A 123 -19.99 -3.64 21.75
CA ASP A 123 -18.84 -2.83 21.36
C ASP A 123 -17.53 -3.64 21.32
N ARG A 124 -17.40 -4.68 22.16
CA ARG A 124 -16.21 -5.55 22.18
C ARG A 124 -16.11 -6.38 20.91
N ALA A 125 -17.20 -7.02 20.50
CA ALA A 125 -17.26 -7.79 19.26
C ALA A 125 -16.92 -6.92 18.04
N VAL A 126 -17.43 -5.68 17.99
CA VAL A 126 -17.11 -4.74 16.91
C VAL A 126 -15.66 -4.25 16.99
N SER A 127 -15.13 -4.00 18.19
CA SER A 127 -13.72 -3.64 18.40
C SER A 127 -12.75 -4.74 18.01
N ASP A 128 -13.06 -6.00 18.32
CA ASP A 128 -12.25 -7.14 17.93
C ASP A 128 -12.23 -7.32 16.41
N LEU A 129 -13.39 -7.18 15.76
CA LEU A 129 -13.48 -7.18 14.30
C LEU A 129 -12.69 -6.01 13.68
N GLY A 130 -12.76 -4.82 14.27
CA GLY A 130 -12.03 -3.65 13.78
C GLY A 130 -10.52 -3.84 13.87
N ARG A 131 -10.04 -4.43 14.97
CA ARG A 131 -8.62 -4.75 15.15
C ARG A 131 -8.13 -5.82 14.15
N ILE A 132 -8.92 -6.85 13.89
CA ILE A 132 -8.57 -7.89 12.92
C ILE A 132 -8.58 -7.33 11.49
N ALA A 133 -9.57 -6.52 11.15
CA ALA A 133 -9.71 -5.91 9.83
C ALA A 133 -8.82 -4.67 9.62
N SER A 134 -8.07 -4.25 10.64
CA SER A 134 -7.32 -2.99 10.66
C SER A 134 -8.14 -1.81 10.15
N SER A 135 -9.42 -1.78 10.52
CA SER A 135 -10.41 -0.82 10.03
C SER A 135 -11.30 -0.37 11.19
N ASP A 136 -11.74 0.88 11.13
CA ASP A 136 -12.76 1.36 12.03
C ASP A 136 -14.14 0.86 11.57
N LEU A 137 -14.97 0.39 12.49
CA LEU A 137 -16.26 -0.22 12.17
C LEU A 137 -17.38 0.49 12.94
N LEU A 138 -18.49 0.73 12.26
CA LEU A 138 -19.71 1.26 12.86
C LEU A 138 -20.93 0.49 12.36
N ILE A 139 -21.87 0.22 13.25
CA ILE A 139 -23.17 -0.34 12.91
C ILE A 139 -24.19 0.79 13.03
N ARG A 140 -24.93 0.99 11.94
CA ARG A 140 -25.99 2.00 11.86
C ARG A 140 -27.33 1.30 11.66
N TYR A 141 -28.31 1.68 12.47
CA TYR A 141 -29.69 1.25 12.32
C TYR A 141 -30.61 2.46 12.43
N ASP A 142 -31.64 2.49 11.58
CA ASP A 142 -32.59 3.61 11.52
C ASP A 142 -31.97 5.01 11.35
N GLY A 143 -30.83 5.08 10.67
CA GLY A 143 -30.08 6.32 10.49
C GLY A 143 -29.22 6.74 11.69
N GLU A 144 -29.37 6.09 12.85
CA GLU A 144 -28.56 6.32 14.04
C GLU A 144 -27.38 5.35 14.13
N VAL A 145 -26.22 5.87 14.54
CA VAL A 145 -25.01 5.07 14.76
C VAL A 145 -25.11 4.45 16.16
N SER A 146 -25.39 3.15 16.24
CA SER A 146 -25.66 2.46 17.50
C SER A 146 -24.39 1.93 18.17
N ILE A 147 -23.45 1.37 17.40
CA ILE A 147 -22.27 0.65 17.93
C ILE A 147 -21.05 0.96 17.07
N GLY A 148 -19.86 1.07 17.66
CA GLY A 148 -18.64 1.03 16.87
C GLY A 148 -17.35 1.55 17.50
N THR A 149 -16.26 1.41 16.76
CA THR A 149 -14.87 1.58 17.26
C THR A 149 -14.41 3.04 17.34
N LEU A 150 -15.09 3.94 16.64
CA LEU A 150 -14.70 5.35 16.59
C LEU A 150 -14.98 6.11 17.89
N PRO A 151 -14.15 7.11 18.24
CA PRO A 151 -14.44 8.03 19.32
C PRO A 151 -15.77 8.76 19.12
N THR A 152 -16.46 9.08 20.21
CA THR A 152 -17.80 9.72 20.22
C THR A 152 -17.85 11.01 19.37
N LEU A 153 -16.80 11.83 19.41
CA LEU A 153 -16.72 13.05 18.61
C LEU A 153 -16.75 12.78 17.10
N LYS A 154 -15.98 11.78 16.63
CA LYS A 154 -15.96 11.36 15.22
C LYS A 154 -17.26 10.68 14.80
N LYS A 155 -17.91 9.93 15.71
CA LYS A 155 -19.24 9.33 15.47
C LYS A 155 -20.29 10.42 15.18
N LEU A 156 -20.29 11.53 15.94
CA LEU A 156 -21.21 12.64 15.74
C LEU A 156 -20.96 13.38 14.41
N GLU A 157 -19.68 13.62 14.08
CA GLU A 157 -19.30 14.22 12.79
C GLU A 157 -19.75 13.36 11.60
N LEU A 158 -19.58 12.05 11.70
CA LEU A 158 -20.03 11.12 10.67
C LEU A 158 -21.56 11.08 10.56
N ALA A 159 -22.28 11.01 11.69
CA ALA A 159 -23.74 10.99 11.67
C ALA A 159 -24.32 12.20 10.91
N ARG A 160 -23.72 13.39 11.10
CA ARG A 160 -24.10 14.61 10.37
C ARG A 160 -23.81 14.52 8.86
N GLN A 161 -22.64 14.00 8.47
CA GLN A 161 -22.23 13.95 7.06
C GLN A 161 -22.92 12.83 6.27
N VAL A 162 -23.34 11.73 6.91
CA VAL A 162 -23.98 10.59 6.23
C VAL A 162 -25.52 10.68 6.22
N GLN A 163 -26.13 11.59 7.01
CA GLN A 163 -27.56 11.91 6.90
C GLN A 163 -27.93 12.61 5.57
N GLU A 164 -26.97 13.23 4.87
CA GLU A 164 -27.22 14.04 3.65
C GLU A 164 -27.26 13.25 2.32
N GLY A 165 -27.35 11.91 2.34
CA GLY A 165 -27.53 11.09 1.14
C GLY A 165 -26.76 9.76 1.15
N PRO A 166 -26.93 8.90 0.13
CA PRO A 166 -26.26 7.60 0.07
C PRO A 166 -24.75 7.80 -0.02
N ALA A 167 -24.10 7.60 1.13
CA ALA A 167 -22.67 7.48 1.39
C ALA A 167 -21.77 8.07 0.29
N ARG A 168 -21.32 9.32 0.47
CA ARG A 168 -20.07 9.74 -0.17
C ARG A 168 -19.02 8.69 0.22
N ALA A 169 -18.35 8.10 -0.77
CA ALA A 169 -17.33 7.05 -0.54
C ALA A 169 -16.15 7.55 0.31
N GLN A 170 -16.07 8.87 0.57
CA GLN A 170 -15.05 9.52 1.36
C GLN A 170 -15.68 10.52 2.34
N VAL A 171 -15.16 10.54 3.56
CA VAL A 171 -15.54 11.45 4.64
C VAL A 171 -14.29 11.99 5.32
N ASP A 172 -14.31 13.25 5.72
CA ASP A 172 -13.28 13.84 6.56
C ASP A 172 -13.77 13.90 8.01
N LEU A 173 -13.07 13.21 8.91
CA LEU A 173 -13.40 13.12 10.33
C LEU A 173 -12.19 13.53 11.16
N GLY A 174 -12.30 14.64 11.88
CA GLY A 174 -11.19 15.20 12.67
C GLY A 174 -9.91 15.50 11.87
N GLY A 175 -10.03 15.87 10.58
CA GLY A 175 -8.90 16.20 9.69
C GLY A 175 -8.23 14.97 9.05
N GLU A 176 -8.83 13.78 9.20
CA GLU A 176 -8.40 12.55 8.55
C GLU A 176 -9.41 12.12 7.50
N ARG A 177 -8.93 11.73 6.32
CA ARG A 177 -9.77 11.16 5.26
C ARG A 177 -9.99 9.67 5.50
N TYR A 178 -11.26 9.30 5.56
CA TYR A 178 -11.73 7.92 5.65
C TYR A 178 -12.49 7.54 4.38
N TYR A 179 -12.28 6.31 3.93
CA TYR A 179 -13.16 5.70 2.94
C TYR A 179 -14.28 4.93 3.62
N LEU A 180 -15.50 5.14 3.14
CA LEU A 180 -16.71 4.50 3.64
C LEU A 180 -17.12 3.37 2.70
N SER A 181 -17.20 2.16 3.24
CA SER A 181 -17.83 1.01 2.58
C SER A 181 -18.99 0.52 3.44
N SER A 182 -20.20 0.45 2.89
CA SER A 182 -21.37 -0.02 3.64
C SER A 182 -21.84 -1.39 3.15
N VAL A 183 -22.05 -2.33 4.07
CA VAL A 183 -22.69 -3.63 3.80
C VAL A 183 -24.04 -3.65 4.51
N ASN A 184 -25.10 -3.98 3.77
CA ASN A 184 -26.44 -4.13 4.35
C ASN A 184 -26.53 -5.50 5.03
N LEU A 185 -26.76 -5.50 6.35
CA LEU A 185 -26.86 -6.71 7.17
C LEU A 185 -28.27 -7.31 7.14
N THR A 186 -29.31 -6.50 6.88
CA THR A 186 -30.71 -6.93 6.85
C THR A 186 -31.41 -6.44 5.57
N PRO A 187 -31.07 -7.01 4.39
CA PRO A 187 -31.61 -6.54 3.12
C PRO A 187 -33.13 -6.81 3.00
N GLY A 188 -33.89 -5.73 2.78
CA GLY A 188 -35.36 -5.75 2.68
C GLY A 188 -36.10 -5.49 3.99
N LEU A 189 -35.40 -5.10 5.06
CA LEU A 189 -36.01 -4.58 6.29
C LEU A 189 -35.97 -3.05 6.28
N HIS A 190 -37.03 -2.41 6.78
CA HIS A 190 -37.05 -0.98 7.05
C HIS A 190 -37.36 -0.79 8.53
N PRO A 191 -36.39 -0.35 9.34
CA PRO A 191 -35.05 0.13 8.97
C PRO A 191 -34.03 -0.98 8.68
N ALA A 192 -33.13 -0.76 7.71
CA ALA A 192 -32.05 -1.70 7.41
C ALA A 192 -30.83 -1.44 8.30
N ALA A 193 -30.35 -2.46 9.00
CA ALA A 193 -29.05 -2.44 9.66
C ALA A 193 -27.94 -2.40 8.60
N ASN A 194 -27.07 -1.39 8.66
CA ASN A 194 -25.92 -1.23 7.78
C ASN A 194 -24.64 -1.27 8.61
N LEU A 195 -23.69 -2.11 8.20
CA LEU A 195 -22.31 -2.06 8.70
C LEU A 195 -21.54 -1.07 7.83
N ILE A 196 -21.02 -0.01 8.44
CA ILE A 196 -20.15 0.98 7.84
C ILE A 196 -18.71 0.64 8.24
N VAL A 197 -17.88 0.35 7.25
CA VAL A 197 -16.45 0.14 7.40
C VAL A 197 -15.74 1.43 7.02
N LEU A 198 -14.86 1.90 7.88
CA LEU A 198 -14.04 3.08 7.73
C LEU A 198 -12.57 2.68 7.66
N ASN A 199 -11.92 3.00 6.56
CA ASN A 199 -10.48 2.75 6.41
C ASN A 199 -9.72 4.08 6.41
N SER A 200 -8.82 4.26 7.39
CA SER A 200 -8.00 5.48 7.53
C SER A 200 -6.77 5.40 6.62
N TYR A 201 -6.53 6.47 5.84
CA TYR A 201 -5.41 6.55 4.92
C TYR A 201 -4.07 6.91 5.59
N ARG A 202 -4.01 6.98 6.93
CA ARG A 202 -2.89 7.54 7.72
C ARG A 202 -1.55 6.85 7.48
N GLU A 203 -1.51 5.53 7.30
CA GLU A 203 -0.25 4.81 7.15
C GLU A 203 0.29 4.85 5.72
N VAL A 204 -0.61 4.87 4.73
CA VAL A 204 -0.23 4.83 3.31
C VAL A 204 0.38 6.15 2.86
N GLN A 205 -0.15 7.30 3.27
CA GLN A 205 0.39 8.61 2.83
C GLN A 205 1.80 8.88 3.35
N ALA A 206 2.08 8.60 4.63
CA ALA A 206 3.39 8.82 5.21
C ALA A 206 4.45 7.94 4.54
N TYR A 207 4.08 6.71 4.15
CA TYR A 207 4.93 5.81 3.39
C TYR A 207 5.22 6.34 1.96
N LEU A 208 4.18 6.80 1.25
CA LEU A 208 4.34 7.35 -0.10
C LEU A 208 5.19 8.62 -0.13
N GLN A 209 5.07 9.49 0.87
CA GLN A 209 5.92 10.69 0.97
C GLN A 209 7.39 10.33 1.19
N ARG A 210 7.69 9.31 2.01
CA ARG A 210 9.07 8.81 2.17
C ARG A 210 9.62 8.24 0.86
N LEU A 211 8.83 7.48 0.11
CA LEU A 211 9.24 6.97 -1.20
C LEU A 211 9.55 8.11 -2.18
N ASN A 212 8.70 9.14 -2.24
CA ASN A 212 8.93 10.27 -3.12
C ASN A 212 10.23 11.02 -2.77
N HIS A 213 10.52 11.23 -1.48
CA HIS A 213 11.79 11.85 -1.07
C HIS A 213 13.00 10.98 -1.36
N LEU A 214 12.91 9.65 -1.24
CA LEU A 214 13.98 8.74 -1.65
C LEU A 214 14.22 8.80 -3.16
N LEU A 215 13.16 8.81 -3.98
CA LEU A 215 13.27 8.95 -5.42
C LEU A 215 13.91 10.29 -5.81
N LEU A 216 13.49 11.39 -5.19
CA LEU A 216 14.11 12.70 -5.39
C LEU A 216 15.59 12.71 -4.96
N GLY A 217 15.92 12.08 -3.83
CA GLY A 217 17.30 11.96 -3.36
C GLY A 217 18.19 11.17 -4.31
N ILE A 218 17.71 10.01 -4.79
CA ILE A 218 18.41 9.19 -5.79
C ILE A 218 18.57 9.96 -7.10
N GLY A 219 17.52 10.67 -7.55
CA GLY A 219 17.56 11.51 -8.74
C GLY A 219 18.61 12.62 -8.64
N LEU A 220 18.68 13.31 -7.50
CA LEU A 220 19.69 14.34 -7.26
C LEU A 220 21.11 13.77 -7.29
N VAL A 221 21.33 12.62 -6.63
CA VAL A 221 22.64 11.94 -6.64
C VAL A 221 23.03 11.51 -8.04
N ALA A 222 22.10 10.98 -8.83
CA ALA A 222 22.35 10.60 -10.22
C ALA A 222 22.75 11.80 -11.10
N ILE A 223 22.09 12.96 -10.94
CA ILE A 223 22.42 14.19 -11.66
C ILE A 223 23.81 14.69 -11.27
N LEU A 224 24.15 14.70 -9.98
CA LEU A 224 25.46 15.13 -9.48
C LEU A 224 26.56 14.19 -9.96
N ALA A 225 26.35 12.88 -9.88
CA ALA A 225 27.29 11.88 -10.36
C ALA A 225 27.51 11.99 -11.88
N GLY A 226 26.43 12.16 -12.66
CA GLY A 226 26.51 12.37 -14.11
C GLY A 226 27.26 13.66 -14.45
N SER A 227 26.99 14.75 -13.75
CA SER A 227 27.69 16.03 -13.93
C SER A 227 29.19 15.91 -13.61
N ALA A 228 29.52 15.24 -12.51
CA ALA A 228 30.91 14.97 -12.14
C ALA A 228 31.63 14.09 -13.17
N LEU A 229 30.95 13.06 -13.71
CA LEU A 229 31.49 12.19 -14.75
C LEU A 229 31.76 12.96 -16.05
N ILE A 230 30.82 13.81 -16.49
CA ILE A 230 31.00 14.67 -17.67
C ILE A 230 32.19 15.61 -17.49
N PHE A 231 32.30 16.23 -16.31
CA PHE A 231 33.42 17.13 -16.00
C PHE A 231 34.75 16.38 -16.02
N ALA A 232 34.81 15.18 -15.43
CA ALA A 232 36.00 14.35 -15.44
C ALA A 232 36.43 13.97 -16.86
N ILE A 233 35.51 13.48 -17.70
CA ILE A 233 35.81 13.11 -19.09
C ILE A 233 36.32 14.32 -19.90
N SER A 234 35.70 15.49 -19.70
CA SER A 234 36.11 16.71 -20.40
C SER A 234 37.57 17.07 -20.09
N ASP A 235 37.98 16.95 -18.83
CA ASP A 235 39.30 17.36 -18.38
C ASP A 235 40.39 16.30 -18.63
N THR A 236 40.06 15.00 -18.51
CA THR A 236 41.04 13.93 -18.69
C THR A 236 41.18 13.46 -20.14
N VAL A 237 40.15 13.61 -20.98
CA VAL A 237 40.16 13.08 -22.36
C VAL A 237 39.95 14.17 -23.39
N THR A 238 38.85 14.93 -23.31
CA THR A 238 38.45 15.85 -24.39
C THR A 238 39.44 17.00 -24.56
N ARG A 239 39.84 17.66 -23.48
CA ARG A 239 40.79 18.80 -23.54
C ARG A 239 42.20 18.39 -24.00
N PRO A 240 42.83 17.33 -23.46
CA PRO A 240 44.16 16.93 -23.92
C PRO A 240 44.16 16.48 -25.39
N LEU A 241 43.13 15.75 -25.85
CA LEU A 241 42.99 15.39 -27.26
C LEU A 241 42.87 16.63 -28.16
N ALA A 242 42.06 17.62 -27.77
CA ALA A 242 41.94 18.86 -28.52
C ALA A 242 43.28 19.62 -28.60
N SER A 243 44.04 19.66 -27.49
CA SER A 243 45.37 20.28 -27.47
C SER A 243 46.37 19.56 -28.37
N LEU A 244 46.34 18.21 -28.41
CA LEU A 244 47.17 17.40 -29.29
C LEU A 244 46.86 17.66 -30.77
N VAL A 245 45.58 17.73 -31.13
CA VAL A 245 45.15 18.06 -32.51
C VAL A 245 45.68 19.44 -32.91
N GLN A 246 45.57 20.43 -32.03
CA GLN A 246 46.13 21.77 -32.27
C GLN A 246 47.66 21.74 -32.41
N GLY A 247 48.37 20.95 -31.59
CA GLY A 247 49.82 20.80 -31.68
C GLY A 247 50.29 20.14 -32.97
N VAL A 248 49.55 19.15 -33.49
CA VAL A 248 49.83 18.54 -34.80
C VAL A 248 49.66 19.56 -35.92
N GLN A 249 48.57 20.34 -35.89
CA GLN A 249 48.32 21.37 -36.90
C GLN A 249 49.38 22.49 -36.88
N ALA A 250 49.81 22.91 -35.69
CA ALA A 250 50.91 23.88 -35.54
C ALA A 250 52.23 23.34 -36.13
N LEU A 251 52.55 22.08 -35.83
CA LEU A 251 53.73 21.42 -36.35
C LEU A 251 53.71 21.28 -37.89
N GLU A 252 52.54 20.97 -38.48
CA GLU A 252 52.36 20.91 -39.94
C GLU A 252 52.61 22.27 -40.61
N GLN A 253 52.28 23.37 -39.95
CA GLN A 253 52.51 24.73 -40.42
C GLN A 253 53.96 25.22 -40.20
N GLY A 254 54.83 24.37 -39.64
CA GLY A 254 56.23 24.71 -39.34
C GLY A 254 56.43 25.45 -38.01
N ASP A 255 55.40 25.57 -37.18
CA ASP A 255 55.52 26.11 -35.82
C ASP A 255 55.99 25.03 -34.86
N PHE A 256 57.31 24.93 -34.71
CA PHE A 256 57.94 24.03 -33.74
C PHE A 256 57.90 24.57 -32.31
N ALA A 257 57.44 25.79 -32.05
CA ALA A 257 57.45 26.39 -30.72
C ALA A 257 56.21 26.06 -29.87
N TYR A 258 55.15 25.54 -30.48
CA TYR A 258 53.94 25.13 -29.78
C TYR A 258 54.23 23.99 -28.78
N SER A 259 54.04 24.28 -27.49
CA SER A 259 54.33 23.34 -26.40
C SER A 259 53.07 22.62 -25.94
N LEU A 260 53.16 21.29 -25.86
CA LEU A 260 52.10 20.46 -25.31
C LEU A 260 52.42 20.10 -23.85
N GLN A 261 51.55 20.51 -22.93
CA GLN A 261 51.66 20.10 -21.53
C GLN A 261 51.09 18.69 -21.38
N ALA A 262 51.95 17.70 -21.14
CA ALA A 262 51.52 16.35 -20.80
C ALA A 262 50.98 16.31 -19.36
N ALA A 263 49.70 16.65 -19.19
CA ALA A 263 48.98 16.45 -17.94
C ALA A 263 48.52 15.00 -17.82
N GLY A 264 48.71 14.38 -16.65
CA GLY A 264 48.27 13.00 -16.36
C GLY A 264 49.38 11.94 -16.40
N HIS A 265 49.01 10.70 -16.09
CA HIS A 265 49.88 9.52 -16.05
C HIS A 265 49.36 8.36 -16.92
N ASP A 266 48.35 8.63 -17.74
CA ASP A 266 47.65 7.65 -18.59
C ASP A 266 48.32 7.50 -19.97
N GLU A 267 47.71 6.69 -20.83
CA GLU A 267 48.13 6.45 -22.21
C GLU A 267 48.19 7.76 -23.02
N LEU A 268 47.30 8.71 -22.73
CA LEU A 268 47.27 10.02 -23.39
C LEU A 268 48.52 10.83 -23.05
N SER A 269 48.92 10.87 -21.78
CA SER A 269 50.15 11.56 -21.36
C SER A 269 51.40 10.95 -22.00
N LYS A 270 51.44 9.63 -22.17
CA LYS A 270 52.53 8.93 -22.87
C LYS A 270 52.58 9.32 -24.34
N LEU A 271 51.41 9.37 -25.00
CA LEU A 271 51.30 9.82 -26.39
C LEU A 271 51.75 11.27 -26.56
N THR A 272 51.34 12.17 -25.64
CA THR A 272 51.78 13.58 -25.66
C THR A 272 53.29 13.70 -25.55
N ARG A 273 53.94 12.96 -24.63
CA ARG A 273 55.41 12.97 -24.50
C ARG A 273 56.12 12.40 -25.73
N ALA A 274 55.58 11.34 -26.32
CA ALA A 274 56.14 10.75 -27.53
C ALA A 274 56.06 11.72 -28.72
N PHE A 275 54.92 12.40 -28.87
CA PHE A 275 54.75 13.43 -29.88
C PHE A 275 55.68 14.63 -29.64
N ASP A 276 55.83 15.07 -28.40
CA ASP A 276 56.72 16.19 -28.06
C ASP A 276 58.20 15.87 -28.37
N SER A 277 58.64 14.64 -28.09
CA SER A 277 59.97 14.17 -28.48
C SER A 277 60.17 14.12 -30.00
N MET A 278 59.13 13.81 -30.77
CA MET A 278 59.18 13.82 -32.24
C MET A 278 59.30 15.26 -32.77
N ARG A 279 58.50 16.19 -32.23
CA ARG A 279 58.58 17.64 -32.52
C ARG A 279 59.99 18.18 -32.30
N ASP A 280 60.57 17.91 -31.13
CA ASP A 280 61.92 18.34 -30.77
C ASP A 280 62.99 17.80 -31.76
N THR A 281 62.83 16.55 -32.20
CA THR A 281 63.74 15.92 -33.16
C THR A 281 63.64 16.58 -34.53
N LEU A 282 62.43 16.87 -35.00
CA LEU A 282 62.19 17.58 -36.26
C LEU A 282 62.74 19.01 -36.22
N GLN A 283 62.52 19.74 -35.13
CA GLN A 283 63.06 21.09 -34.96
C GLN A 283 64.59 21.11 -35.02
N ARG A 284 65.26 20.16 -34.36
CA ARG A 284 66.73 20.03 -34.41
C ARG A 284 67.21 19.73 -35.83
N ASN A 285 66.57 18.79 -36.52
CA ASN A 285 66.92 18.44 -37.90
C ASN A 285 66.76 19.66 -38.84
N GLU A 286 65.70 20.43 -38.71
CA GLU A 286 65.47 21.61 -39.53
C GLU A 286 66.52 22.71 -39.26
N SER A 287 66.86 22.93 -37.98
CA SER A 287 67.92 23.87 -37.61
C SER A 287 69.31 23.47 -38.14
N GLN A 288 69.63 22.16 -38.12
CA GLN A 288 70.88 21.63 -38.66
C GLN A 288 70.94 21.76 -40.18
N ARG A 289 69.83 21.49 -40.89
CA ARG A 289 69.74 21.70 -42.34
C ARG A 289 70.01 23.16 -42.71
N GLY A 290 69.38 24.12 -42.00
CA GLY A 290 69.62 25.54 -42.23
C GLY A 290 71.08 25.96 -42.00
N GLN A 291 71.74 25.40 -40.99
CA GLN A 291 73.18 25.65 -40.75
C GLN A 291 74.06 25.09 -41.88
N LEU A 292 73.80 23.86 -42.32
CA LEU A 292 74.55 23.23 -43.41
C LEU A 292 74.37 23.99 -44.74
N GLU A 293 73.15 24.42 -45.07
CA GLU A 293 72.89 25.26 -46.24
C GLU A 293 73.62 26.61 -46.16
N GLY A 294 73.67 27.22 -44.98
CA GLY A 294 74.44 28.44 -44.73
C GLY A 294 75.94 28.25 -44.95
N GLN A 295 76.51 27.14 -44.46
CA GLN A 295 77.92 26.79 -44.67
C GLN A 295 78.23 26.55 -46.15
N LEU A 296 77.38 25.82 -46.87
CA LEU A 296 77.55 25.57 -48.31
C LEU A 296 77.51 26.87 -49.11
N ARG A 297 76.55 27.77 -48.82
CA ARG A 297 76.49 29.09 -49.45
C ARG A 297 77.75 29.92 -49.19
N GLN A 298 78.29 29.86 -47.98
CA GLN A 298 79.52 30.58 -47.64
C GLN A 298 80.73 29.99 -48.36
N ALA A 299 80.85 28.66 -48.42
CA ALA A 299 81.92 27.98 -49.13
C ALA A 299 81.90 28.32 -50.63
N GLN A 300 80.73 28.29 -51.28
CA GLN A 300 80.57 28.67 -52.69
C GLN A 300 80.95 30.12 -52.96
N LYS A 301 80.59 31.06 -52.08
CA LYS A 301 81.01 32.46 -52.19
C LYS A 301 82.53 32.61 -52.10
N MET A 302 83.16 31.91 -51.18
CA MET A 302 84.62 31.92 -51.01
C MET A 302 85.34 31.32 -52.22
N GLU A 303 84.81 30.25 -52.81
CA GLU A 303 85.34 29.66 -54.05
C GLU A 303 85.24 30.64 -55.23
N ALA A 304 84.09 31.30 -55.41
CA ALA A 304 83.90 32.30 -56.46
C ALA A 304 84.84 33.51 -56.30
N LEU A 305 85.00 34.02 -55.06
CA LEU A 305 85.98 35.06 -54.74
C LEU A 305 87.42 34.58 -55.01
N GLY A 306 87.75 33.34 -54.68
CA GLY A 306 89.05 32.72 -54.96
C GLY A 306 89.37 32.64 -56.47
N ARG A 307 88.40 32.27 -57.31
CA ARG A 307 88.56 32.27 -58.78
C ARG A 307 88.71 33.66 -59.37
N LEU A 308 87.97 34.66 -58.85
CA LEU A 308 88.11 36.06 -59.29
C LEU A 308 89.47 36.65 -58.90
N ALA A 309 89.94 36.40 -57.68
CA ALA A 309 91.26 36.84 -57.22
C ALA A 309 92.40 36.17 -58.01
N GLY A 310 92.27 34.87 -58.34
CA GLY A 310 93.23 34.17 -59.18
C GLY A 310 93.26 34.65 -60.64
N GLY A 311 92.14 35.16 -61.17
CA GLY A 311 92.08 35.76 -62.50
C GLY A 311 92.73 37.14 -62.61
N ILE A 312 92.74 37.94 -61.54
CA ILE A 312 93.40 39.26 -61.49
C ILE A 312 94.92 39.16 -61.31
N ALA A 313 95.43 38.03 -60.80
CA ALA A 313 96.87 37.81 -60.65
C ALA A 313 97.55 37.27 -61.94
N HIS A 314 96.78 37.08 -63.02
CA HIS A 314 97.28 36.53 -64.29
C HIS A 314 97.30 37.54 -65.46
N ASP A 315 96.89 38.78 -65.22
CA ASP A 315 97.23 39.95 -66.05
C ASP A 315 98.36 40.75 -65.37
#